data_AF-A0A920FBG8-F1
#
_entry.id   AF-A0A920FBG8-F1
#
_cell.length_a   1.000
_cell.length_b   1.000
_cell.length_c   1.000
_cell.angle_alpha   90.00
_cell.angle_beta   90.00
_cell.angle_gamma   90.00
#
_symmetry.space_group_name_H-M   'P 1'
#
loop_
_entity.id
_entity.type
_entity.pdbx_description
1 polymer ?
#
loop_
_entity_poly.entity_id
_entity_poly.type
_entity_poly.pdbx_seq_one_letter_code
_entity_poly.pdbx_strand_id
1 'polypeptide(L)'
;MKADFDKLMSQAYGFVSNSNFNGRNLLISDATNVNTISNLNGTNLTLTARSGSNSGVTHLIRSLAGATLGTTGAATDAVNAQSVIAAQYSALETEINTSLGALGAEIRALKFQTDFLTTVNDSTEIGLGNIVDADLARESAELTALQVRQQLGVQVLGIANQQPQILLNLLGN
;
A
#
# COMPACT_ATOMS: atom_id res chain seq x y z
N MET A 1 38.04 11.32 -25.70
CA MET A 1 37.63 12.19 -24.57
C MET A 1 36.18 12.66 -24.68
N LYS A 2 35.81 13.60 -25.58
CA LYS A 2 34.39 14.01 -25.71
C LYS A 2 33.48 12.85 -26.12
N ALA A 3 33.89 12.07 -27.12
CA ALA A 3 33.14 10.90 -27.57
C ALA A 3 32.91 9.88 -26.44
N ASP A 4 33.92 9.62 -25.61
CA ASP A 4 33.78 8.69 -24.48
C ASP A 4 32.84 9.24 -23.41
N PHE A 5 32.91 10.53 -23.11
CA PHE A 5 32.00 11.21 -22.20
C PHE A 5 30.54 11.16 -22.70
N ASP A 6 30.32 11.47 -23.98
CA ASP A 6 29.00 11.37 -24.62
C ASP A 6 28.46 9.93 -24.55
N LYS A 7 29.34 8.91 -24.70
CA LYS A 7 28.96 7.50 -24.54
C LYS A 7 28.59 7.15 -23.09
N LEU A 8 29.34 7.62 -22.10
CA LEU A 8 29.00 7.45 -20.68
C LEU A 8 27.65 8.11 -20.34
N MET A 9 27.41 9.32 -20.82
CA MET A 9 26.14 10.02 -20.60
C MET A 9 24.97 9.31 -21.30
N SER A 10 25.20 8.80 -22.51
CA SER A 10 24.20 7.97 -23.21
C SER A 10 23.91 6.66 -22.47
N GLN A 11 24.92 6.02 -21.87
CA GLN A 11 24.73 4.83 -21.03
C GLN A 11 23.94 5.16 -19.76
N ALA A 12 24.29 6.25 -19.07
CA ALA A 12 23.56 6.75 -17.91
C ALA A 12 22.08 7.01 -18.25
N TYR A 13 21.83 7.68 -19.37
CA TYR A 13 20.47 7.89 -19.87
C TYR A 13 19.75 6.55 -20.14
N GLY A 14 20.43 5.59 -20.75
CA GLY A 14 19.91 4.24 -20.98
C GLY A 14 19.51 3.53 -19.69
N PHE A 15 20.33 3.59 -18.65
CA PHE A 15 19.99 3.01 -17.34
C PHE A 15 18.74 3.65 -16.74
N VAL A 16 18.66 4.98 -16.75
CA VAL A 16 17.50 5.68 -16.19
C VAL A 16 16.24 5.43 -17.01
N SER A 17 16.33 5.44 -18.35
CA SER A 17 15.20 5.18 -19.24
C SER A 17 14.68 3.74 -19.15
N ASN A 18 15.57 2.76 -18.94
CA ASN A 18 15.22 1.35 -18.80
C ASN A 18 14.76 0.97 -17.39
N SER A 19 14.84 1.88 -16.42
CA SER A 19 14.35 1.70 -15.04
C SER A 19 12.82 1.76 -14.99
N ASN A 20 12.19 0.83 -15.69
CA ASN A 20 10.74 0.70 -15.83
C ASN A 20 10.23 -0.47 -14.97
N PHE A 21 9.17 -0.24 -14.22
CA PHE A 21 8.39 -1.28 -13.59
C PHE A 21 6.92 -1.20 -14.03
N ASN A 22 6.40 -2.28 -14.57
CA ASN A 22 5.01 -2.39 -15.03
C ASN A 22 4.57 -1.27 -15.99
N GLY A 23 5.45 -0.86 -16.90
CA GLY A 23 5.20 0.22 -17.86
C GLY A 23 5.36 1.63 -17.30
N ARG A 24 5.76 1.79 -16.04
CA ARG A 24 5.95 3.08 -15.36
C ARG A 24 7.41 3.32 -15.03
N ASN A 25 7.88 4.51 -15.32
CA ASN A 25 9.20 4.99 -14.92
C ASN A 25 9.03 6.37 -14.28
N LEU A 26 9.51 6.52 -13.05
CA LEU A 26 9.37 7.76 -12.26
C LEU A 26 10.53 8.75 -12.48
N LEU A 27 11.57 8.35 -13.20
CA LEU A 27 12.83 9.10 -13.35
C LEU A 27 12.98 9.75 -14.75
N ILE A 28 12.09 9.42 -15.69
CA ILE A 28 12.07 9.98 -17.04
C ILE A 28 11.34 11.32 -17.08
N SER A 29 11.69 12.14 -18.07
CA SER A 29 10.93 13.35 -18.42
C SER A 29 9.44 13.01 -18.54
N ASP A 30 8.60 13.88 -17.99
CA ASP A 30 7.13 13.79 -18.07
C ASP A 30 6.55 12.53 -17.42
N ALA A 31 7.32 11.90 -16.52
CA ALA A 31 6.81 10.82 -15.67
C ALA A 31 5.61 11.31 -14.85
N THR A 32 4.58 10.47 -14.78
CA THR A 32 3.39 10.72 -13.96
C THR A 32 3.49 10.02 -12.62
N ASN A 33 2.98 10.66 -11.57
CA ASN A 33 2.86 10.07 -10.24
C ASN A 33 2.13 8.71 -10.27
N VAL A 34 2.49 7.84 -9.32
CA VAL A 34 1.80 6.56 -9.08
C VAL A 34 0.98 6.67 -7.81
N ASN A 35 -0.34 6.58 -7.94
CA ASN A 35 -1.24 6.56 -6.81
C ASN A 35 -1.53 5.11 -6.43
N THR A 36 -1.31 4.77 -5.15
CA THR A 36 -1.66 3.48 -4.56
C THR A 36 -2.71 3.70 -3.48
N ILE A 37 -3.64 2.77 -3.30
CA ILE A 37 -4.67 2.86 -2.25
C ILE A 37 -3.99 2.69 -0.88
N SER A 38 -4.22 3.62 0.03
CA SER A 38 -3.64 3.61 1.39
C SER A 38 -4.63 3.14 2.46
N ASN A 39 -5.93 3.10 2.17
CA ASN A 39 -6.95 2.67 3.14
C ASN A 39 -8.23 2.19 2.43
N LEU A 40 -9.09 1.47 3.15
CA LEU A 40 -10.43 1.03 2.71
C LEU A 40 -11.32 2.17 2.22
N ASN A 41 -11.11 3.40 2.72
CA ASN A 41 -11.86 4.59 2.31
C ASN A 41 -11.42 5.16 0.94
N GLY A 42 -10.47 4.53 0.25
CA GLY A 42 -10.00 4.97 -1.07
C GLY A 42 -9.06 6.17 -1.04
N THR A 43 -8.50 6.53 0.13
CA THR A 43 -7.41 7.50 0.21
C THR A 43 -6.18 6.95 -0.53
N ASN A 44 -5.41 7.83 -1.17
CA ASN A 44 -4.24 7.44 -1.94
C ASN A 44 -2.93 7.82 -1.22
N LEU A 45 -1.97 6.90 -1.22
CA LEU A 45 -0.56 7.18 -1.05
C LEU A 45 0.04 7.41 -2.44
N THR A 46 0.70 8.55 -2.64
CA THR A 46 1.23 8.94 -3.95
C THR A 46 2.75 8.76 -3.97
N LEU A 47 3.25 7.93 -4.88
CA LEU A 47 4.64 7.94 -5.31
C LEU A 47 4.80 9.07 -6.33
N THR A 48 5.52 10.12 -5.95
CA THR A 48 5.67 11.27 -6.85
C THR A 48 6.73 10.94 -7.89
N ALA A 49 6.46 11.29 -9.15
CA ALA A 49 7.47 11.28 -10.18
C ALA A 49 8.62 12.23 -9.82
N ARG A 50 9.84 11.82 -10.13
CA ARG A 50 11.08 12.56 -9.93
C ARG A 50 11.47 13.22 -11.26
N SER A 51 10.55 14.02 -11.79
CA SER A 51 10.70 14.71 -13.07
C SER A 51 9.93 16.03 -13.06
N GLY A 52 10.52 17.07 -13.63
CA GLY A 52 9.85 18.30 -14.05
C GLY A 52 10.33 18.70 -15.44
N SER A 53 9.59 19.57 -16.15
CA SER A 53 9.92 19.93 -17.54
C SER A 53 11.35 20.49 -17.74
N ASN A 54 12.00 20.98 -16.68
CA ASN A 54 13.40 21.41 -16.66
C ASN A 54 14.19 20.83 -15.46
N SER A 55 13.73 19.72 -14.87
CA SER A 55 14.26 19.17 -13.62
C SER A 55 14.16 17.64 -13.61
N GLY A 56 14.98 16.98 -12.81
CA GLY A 56 15.05 15.53 -12.75
C GLY A 56 16.22 14.92 -13.53
N VAL A 57 16.48 13.65 -13.23
CA VAL A 57 17.72 12.95 -13.58
C VAL A 57 17.93 12.88 -15.09
N THR A 58 16.90 12.55 -15.87
CA THR A 58 17.02 12.45 -17.34
C THR A 58 17.26 13.80 -18.02
N HIS A 59 16.65 14.88 -17.51
CA HIS A 59 16.88 16.23 -18.03
C HIS A 59 18.33 16.66 -17.77
N LEU A 60 18.85 16.44 -16.56
CA LEU A 60 20.23 16.79 -16.20
C LEU A 60 21.27 15.97 -16.96
N ILE A 61 21.04 14.68 -17.19
CA ILE A 61 21.92 13.85 -18.04
C ILE A 61 21.97 14.40 -19.48
N ARG A 62 20.82 14.77 -20.05
CA ARG A 62 20.75 15.35 -21.40
C ARG A 62 21.39 16.74 -21.46
N SER A 63 21.19 17.56 -20.44
CA SER A 63 21.82 18.88 -20.30
C SER A 63 23.34 18.75 -20.24
N LEU A 64 23.85 17.81 -19.45
CA LEU A 64 25.28 17.54 -19.32
C LEU A 64 25.91 16.98 -20.62
N ALA A 65 25.19 16.11 -21.35
CA ALA A 65 25.62 15.63 -22.67
C ALA A 65 25.58 16.71 -23.76
N GLY A 66 24.60 17.62 -23.67
CA GLY A 66 24.42 18.76 -24.57
C GLY A 66 25.28 19.98 -24.23
N ALA A 67 25.90 19.99 -23.05
CA ALA A 67 26.85 21.02 -22.62
C ALA A 67 28.10 20.97 -23.50
N THR A 68 28.04 21.60 -24.66
CA THR A 68 29.22 21.81 -25.50
C THR A 68 30.24 22.62 -24.74
N LEU A 69 31.47 22.14 -24.76
CA LEU A 69 32.69 22.93 -24.68
C LEU A 69 32.63 24.00 -25.79
N GLY A 70 31.95 25.14 -25.56
CA GLY A 70 32.07 26.34 -26.39
C GLY A 70 31.11 26.59 -27.56
N THR A 71 29.78 26.44 -27.44
CA THR A 71 28.87 26.91 -28.53
C THR A 71 27.69 27.82 -28.14
N THR A 72 27.53 28.18 -26.88
CA THR A 72 26.51 29.18 -26.47
C THR A 72 27.17 30.34 -25.73
N GLY A 73 27.80 31.28 -26.46
CA GLY A 73 28.08 32.68 -26.07
C GLY A 73 28.81 33.01 -24.74
N ALA A 74 29.00 32.05 -23.85
CA ALA A 74 29.53 32.18 -22.49
C ALA A 74 30.75 31.27 -22.26
N ALA A 75 31.07 30.42 -23.25
CA ALA A 75 32.13 29.41 -23.17
C ALA A 75 33.20 29.60 -24.26
N THR A 76 33.59 30.84 -24.54
CA THR A 76 34.80 31.12 -25.35
C THR A 76 36.09 30.82 -24.57
N ASP A 77 36.02 30.70 -23.23
CA ASP A 77 37.12 30.31 -22.36
C ASP A 77 36.96 28.85 -21.88
N ALA A 78 38.01 28.03 -22.05
CA ALA A 78 38.04 26.65 -21.56
C ALA A 78 37.77 26.54 -20.05
N VAL A 79 38.11 27.59 -19.28
CA VAL A 79 37.84 27.71 -17.84
C VAL A 79 36.33 27.79 -17.54
N ASN A 80 35.57 28.53 -18.35
CA ASN A 80 34.11 28.64 -18.19
C ASN A 80 33.43 27.31 -18.55
N ALA A 81 33.92 26.62 -19.58
CA ALA A 81 33.37 25.33 -19.98
C ALA A 81 33.57 24.26 -18.89
N GLN A 82 34.74 24.22 -18.24
CA GLN A 82 34.99 23.28 -17.15
C GLN A 82 34.16 23.60 -15.89
N SER A 83 33.98 24.88 -15.56
CA SER A 83 33.10 25.33 -14.48
C SER A 83 31.64 24.94 -14.72
N VAL A 84 31.13 25.11 -15.95
CA VAL A 84 29.77 24.74 -16.34
C VAL A 84 29.53 23.23 -16.26
N ILE A 85 30.51 22.41 -16.68
CA ILE A 85 30.43 20.94 -16.58
C ILE A 85 30.42 20.52 -15.11
N ALA A 86 31.31 21.08 -14.28
CA ALA A 86 31.37 20.78 -12.86
C ALA A 86 30.06 21.13 -12.12
N ALA A 87 29.48 22.30 -12.43
CA ALA A 87 28.21 22.73 -11.87
C ALA A 87 27.06 21.78 -12.27
N GLN A 88 26.97 21.38 -13.53
CA GLN A 88 25.94 20.44 -14.00
C GLN A 88 26.11 19.03 -13.44
N TYR A 89 27.36 18.57 -13.28
CA TYR A 89 27.63 17.29 -12.63
C TYR A 89 27.19 17.30 -11.16
N SER A 90 27.53 18.37 -10.41
CA SER A 90 27.08 18.54 -9.02
C SER A 90 25.55 18.63 -8.91
N ALA A 91 24.89 19.30 -9.86
CA ALA A 91 23.43 19.34 -9.93
C ALA A 91 22.84 17.93 -10.18
N LEU A 92 23.42 17.16 -11.10
CA LEU A 92 23.02 15.78 -11.38
C LEU A 92 23.17 14.89 -10.12
N GLU A 93 24.30 14.98 -9.42
CA GLU A 93 24.54 14.22 -8.20
C GLU A 93 23.53 14.57 -7.10
N THR A 94 23.28 15.87 -6.90
CA THR A 94 22.30 16.36 -5.91
C THR A 94 20.89 15.87 -6.25
N GLU A 95 20.51 15.90 -7.52
CA GLU A 95 19.19 15.45 -7.97
C GLU A 95 19.02 13.94 -7.79
N ILE A 96 20.05 13.15 -8.11
CA ILE A 96 20.05 11.69 -7.88
C ILE A 96 19.89 11.39 -6.39
N ASN A 97 20.68 12.06 -5.53
CA ASN A 97 20.62 11.85 -4.08
C ASN A 97 19.25 12.23 -3.51
N THR A 98 18.70 13.37 -3.92
CA THR A 98 17.35 13.82 -3.52
C THR A 98 16.28 12.83 -3.98
N SER A 99 16.36 12.40 -5.25
CA SER A 99 15.42 11.46 -5.84
C SER A 99 15.43 10.11 -5.13
N LEU A 100 16.61 9.55 -4.85
CA LEU A 100 16.77 8.29 -4.12
C LEU A 100 16.30 8.42 -2.67
N GLY A 101 16.61 9.53 -2.00
CA GLY A 101 16.15 9.80 -0.63
C GLY A 101 14.63 9.87 -0.54
N ALA A 102 13.99 10.58 -1.47
CA ALA A 102 12.54 10.71 -1.55
C ALA A 102 11.86 9.37 -1.87
N LEU A 103 12.35 8.64 -2.88
CA LEU A 103 11.84 7.30 -3.21
C LEU A 103 12.00 6.33 -2.03
N GLY A 104 13.14 6.37 -1.34
CA GLY A 104 13.36 5.56 -0.14
C GLY A 104 12.38 5.90 0.99
N ALA A 105 12.05 7.18 1.19
CA ALA A 105 11.04 7.60 2.16
C ALA A 105 9.63 7.13 1.78
N GLU A 106 9.25 7.26 0.51
CA GLU A 106 7.97 6.80 -0.02
C GLU A 106 7.82 5.28 0.08
N ILE A 107 8.87 4.51 -0.24
CA ILE A 107 8.89 3.04 -0.07
C ILE A 107 8.68 2.66 1.41
N ARG A 108 9.34 3.36 2.34
CA ARG A 108 9.14 3.11 3.78
C ARG A 108 7.70 3.40 4.19
N ALA A 109 7.14 4.54 3.76
CA ALA A 109 5.76 4.89 4.05
C ALA A 109 4.78 3.83 3.51
N LEU A 110 5.00 3.34 2.28
CA LEU A 110 4.19 2.28 1.69
C LEU A 110 4.30 0.98 2.47
N LYS A 111 5.50 0.59 2.89
CA LYS A 111 5.70 -0.60 3.72
C LYS A 111 4.96 -0.49 5.06
N PHE A 112 5.10 0.64 5.76
CA PHE A 112 4.38 0.86 7.01
C PHE A 112 2.86 0.81 6.82
N GLN A 113 2.36 1.38 5.72
CA GLN A 113 0.93 1.33 5.41
C GLN A 113 0.45 -0.10 5.17
N THR A 114 1.20 -0.92 4.43
CA THR A 114 0.89 -2.33 4.22
C THR A 114 0.87 -3.09 5.54
N ASP A 115 1.90 -2.94 6.37
CA ASP A 115 1.99 -3.62 7.66
C ASP A 115 0.84 -3.22 8.59
N PHE A 116 0.46 -1.94 8.59
CA PHE A 116 -0.71 -1.44 9.33
C PHE A 116 -2.01 -2.07 8.83
N LEU A 117 -2.24 -2.13 7.52
CA LEU A 117 -3.45 -2.71 6.95
C LEU A 117 -3.56 -4.21 7.25
N THR A 118 -2.44 -4.94 7.21
CA THR A 118 -2.41 -6.36 7.63
C THR A 118 -2.80 -6.49 9.09
N THR A 119 -2.22 -5.67 9.97
CA THR A 119 -2.56 -5.70 11.41
C THR A 119 -4.04 -5.37 11.66
N VAL A 120 -4.59 -4.40 10.92
CA VAL A 120 -6.03 -4.07 10.99
C VAL A 120 -6.85 -5.26 10.51
N ASN A 121 -6.48 -5.89 9.40
CA ASN A 121 -7.18 -7.05 8.87
C ASN A 121 -7.20 -8.21 9.89
N ASP A 122 -6.04 -8.56 10.44
CA ASP A 122 -5.91 -9.61 11.47
C ASP A 122 -6.76 -9.29 12.70
N SER A 123 -6.71 -8.04 13.19
CA SER A 123 -7.52 -7.62 14.34
C SER A 123 -9.01 -7.64 14.04
N THR A 124 -9.43 -7.32 12.81
CA THR A 124 -10.83 -7.39 12.42
C THR A 124 -11.32 -8.83 12.28
N GLU A 125 -10.47 -9.74 11.80
CA GLU A 125 -10.81 -11.16 11.70
C GLU A 125 -10.96 -11.79 13.08
N ILE A 126 -10.04 -11.51 14.01
CA ILE A 126 -10.16 -11.94 15.41
C ILE A 126 -11.39 -11.33 16.07
N GLY A 127 -11.63 -10.03 15.85
CA GLY A 127 -12.80 -9.33 16.39
C GLY A 127 -14.11 -9.92 15.90
N LEU A 128 -14.20 -10.23 14.60
CA LEU A 128 -15.36 -10.89 14.00
C LEU A 128 -15.54 -12.31 14.53
N GLY A 129 -14.46 -13.10 14.62
CA GLY A 129 -14.50 -14.44 15.18
C GLY A 129 -15.04 -14.47 16.61
N ASN A 130 -14.59 -13.55 17.47
CA ASN A 130 -15.09 -13.43 18.83
C ASN A 130 -16.59 -13.08 18.91
N ILE A 131 -17.10 -12.25 17.99
CA ILE A 131 -18.53 -11.92 17.92
C ILE A 131 -19.32 -13.15 17.48
N VAL A 132 -18.85 -13.85 16.44
CA VAL A 132 -19.49 -15.07 15.94
C VAL A 132 -19.51 -16.18 17.01
N ASP A 133 -18.40 -16.38 17.72
CA ASP A 133 -18.31 -17.37 18.80
C ASP A 133 -19.24 -17.00 19.97
N ALA A 134 -19.31 -15.71 20.33
CA ALA A 134 -20.23 -15.24 21.36
C ALA A 134 -21.71 -15.43 20.99
N ASP A 135 -22.06 -15.14 19.74
CA ASP A 135 -23.41 -15.33 19.23
C ASP A 135 -23.78 -16.82 19.16
N LEU A 136 -22.88 -17.68 18.69
CA LEU A 136 -23.08 -19.13 18.67
C LEU A 136 -23.25 -19.71 20.08
N ALA A 137 -22.45 -19.23 21.05
CA ALA A 137 -22.58 -19.64 22.44
C ALA A 137 -23.94 -19.24 23.04
N ARG A 138 -24.42 -18.03 22.74
CA ARG A 138 -25.74 -17.56 23.15
C ARG A 138 -26.86 -18.39 22.53
N GLU A 139 -26.81 -18.63 21.22
CA GLU A 139 -27.81 -19.42 20.50
C GLU A 139 -27.82 -20.87 21.01
N SER A 140 -26.65 -21.46 21.29
CA SER A 140 -26.54 -22.79 21.89
C SER A 140 -27.14 -22.85 23.30
N ALA A 141 -26.96 -21.81 24.12
CA ALA A 141 -27.58 -21.70 25.43
C ALA A 141 -29.12 -21.55 25.33
N GLU A 142 -29.61 -20.78 24.35
CA GLU A 142 -31.04 -20.64 24.10
C GLU A 142 -31.67 -21.94 23.58
N LEU A 143 -30.99 -22.66 22.68
CA LEU A 143 -31.43 -23.97 22.17
C LEU A 143 -31.50 -25.02 23.28
N THR A 144 -30.48 -25.11 24.14
CA THR A 144 -30.49 -26.04 25.28
C THR A 144 -31.60 -25.69 26.28
N ALA A 145 -31.80 -24.40 26.58
CA ALA A 145 -32.92 -23.97 27.41
C ALA A 145 -34.28 -24.32 26.79
N LEU A 146 -34.42 -24.17 25.46
CA LEU A 146 -35.64 -24.54 24.73
C LEU A 146 -35.88 -26.06 24.75
N GLN A 147 -34.85 -26.88 24.58
CA GLN A 147 -34.93 -28.34 24.69
C GLN A 147 -35.39 -28.79 26.08
N VAL A 148 -34.82 -28.20 27.15
CA VAL A 148 -35.24 -28.48 28.54
C VAL A 148 -36.69 -28.07 28.75
N ARG A 149 -37.11 -26.90 28.25
CA ARG A 149 -38.51 -26.46 28.32
C ARG A 149 -39.46 -27.41 27.59
N GLN A 150 -39.09 -27.93 26.42
CA GLN A 150 -39.90 -28.91 25.70
C GLN A 150 -40.01 -30.24 26.45
N GLN A 151 -38.91 -30.75 27.02
CA GLN A 151 -38.92 -31.96 27.83
C GLN A 151 -39.81 -31.82 29.07
N LEU A 152 -39.73 -30.66 29.75
CA LEU A 152 -40.64 -30.32 30.85
C LEU A 152 -42.09 -30.18 30.36
N GLY A 153 -42.33 -29.59 29.20
CA GLY A 153 -43.66 -29.49 28.60
C GLY A 153 -44.31 -30.85 28.37
N VAL A 154 -43.56 -31.82 27.82
CA VAL A 154 -44.03 -33.20 27.63
C VAL A 154 -44.28 -33.90 28.97
N GLN A 155 -43.40 -33.73 29.97
CA GLN A 155 -43.60 -34.30 31.30
C GLN A 155 -44.83 -33.71 32.00
N VAL A 156 -45.01 -32.38 31.94
CA VAL A 156 -46.17 -31.69 32.51
C VAL A 156 -47.45 -32.11 31.79
N LEU A 157 -47.44 -32.27 30.46
CA LEU A 157 -48.56 -32.84 29.70
C LEU A 157 -48.86 -34.31 30.08
N GLY A 158 -47.83 -35.12 30.33
CA GLY A 158 -47.96 -36.49 30.80
C GLY A 158 -48.58 -36.57 32.20
N ILE A 159 -48.09 -35.76 33.14
CA ILE A 159 -48.61 -35.65 34.51
C ILE A 159 -50.06 -35.12 34.48
N ALA A 160 -50.35 -34.10 33.67
CA ALA A 160 -51.68 -33.54 33.52
C ALA A 160 -52.69 -34.53 32.93
N ASN A 161 -52.26 -35.45 32.05
CA ASN A 161 -53.13 -36.52 31.54
C ASN A 161 -53.32 -37.70 32.50
N GLN A 162 -52.40 -37.91 33.45
CA GLN A 162 -52.50 -38.96 34.46
C GLN A 162 -53.29 -38.51 35.71
N GLN A 163 -53.28 -37.21 36.02
CA GLN A 163 -53.96 -36.64 37.18
C GLN A 163 -55.48 -36.94 37.25
N PRO A 164 -56.25 -36.98 36.13
CA PRO A 164 -57.67 -37.34 36.15
C PRO A 164 -57.94 -38.82 36.49
N GLN A 165 -57.02 -39.75 36.20
CA GLN A 165 -57.22 -41.18 36.47
C GLN A 165 -57.15 -41.53 37.96
N ILE A 166 -56.31 -40.81 38.72
CA ILE A 166 -56.22 -40.98 40.19
C ILE A 166 -57.52 -40.53 40.86
N LEU A 167 -58.16 -39.48 40.35
CA LEU A 167 -59.45 -39.01 40.84
C LEU A 167 -60.59 -39.99 40.50
N LEU A 168 -60.56 -40.62 39.32
CA LEU A 168 -61.55 -41.65 38.94
C LEU A 168 -61.47 -42.92 39.81
N ASN A 169 -60.28 -43.35 40.24
CA ASN A 169 -60.13 -44.46 41.19
C ASN A 169 -60.59 -44.12 42.61
N LEU A 170 -60.56 -42.84 43.00
CA LEU A 170 -61.00 -42.38 44.32
C LEU A 170 -62.52 -42.11 44.38
N LEU A 171 -63.14 -41.81 43.24
CA LEU A 171 -64.59 -41.60 43.12
C LEU A 171 -65.35 -42.84 42.62
N GLY A 172 -64.63 -43.88 42.18
CA GLY A 172 -65.17 -45.13 41.64
C GLY A 172 -65.18 -46.32 42.61
N ASN A 173 -64.86 -46.11 43.88
CA ASN A 173 -65.13 -47.04 45.00
C ASN A 173 -66.12 -46.40 45.96
#